data_AF-A0A376MNN1-F1
#
_entry.id   AF-A0A376MNN1-F1
#
_cell.length_a   1.000
_cell.length_b   1.000
_cell.length_c   1.000
_cell.angle_alpha   90.00
_cell.angle_beta   90.00
_cell.angle_gamma   90.00
#
_symmetry.space_group_name_H-M   'P 1'
#
loop_
_entity.id
_entity.type
_entity.pdbx_description
1 polymer ?
#
loop_
_entity_poly.entity_id
_entity_poly.type
_entity_poly.pdbx_seq_one_letter_code
_entity_poly.pdbx_strand_id
1 'polypeptide(L)' 'MTTLSCKVTSVEAITDTVYRVRIVPDAAFSFRAGQYLMVVMDERDKRPFLNGLDAG' A
#
# COMPACT_ATOMS: atom_id res chain seq x y z
N MET A 1 -11.62 -10.17 7.80
CA MET A 1 -10.49 -9.56 7.08
C MET A 1 -11.07 -8.52 6.14
N THR A 2 -10.72 -7.26 6.28
CA THR A 2 -11.25 -6.18 5.42
C THR A 2 -10.32 -6.00 4.23
N THR A 3 -10.84 -6.18 3.02
CA THR A 3 -10.10 -5.94 1.78
C THR A 3 -10.51 -4.57 1.23
N LEU A 4 -9.54 -3.74 0.87
CA LEU A 4 -9.75 -2.43 0.27
C LEU A 4 -9.24 -2.45 -1.16
N SER A 5 -10.09 -2.07 -2.10
CA SER A 5 -9.68 -1.79 -3.46
C SER A 5 -9.05 -0.39 -3.51
N CYS A 6 -7.83 -0.33 -4.04
CA CYS A 6 -7.07 0.91 -4.18
C CYS A 6 -6.58 1.05 -5.63
N LYS A 7 -6.53 2.29 -6.11
CA LYS A 7 -5.92 2.63 -7.40
C LYS A 7 -4.49 3.11 -7.20
N VAL A 8 -3.57 2.62 -8.03
CA VAL A 8 -2.20 3.12 -8.06
C VAL A 8 -2.20 4.49 -8.75
N THR A 9 -1.68 5.50 -8.06
CA THR A 9 -1.60 6.88 -8.56
C THR A 9 -0.20 7.25 -9.03
N SER A 10 0.84 6.68 -8.43
CA SER A 10 2.21 6.79 -8.93
C SER A 10 3.07 5.58 -8.57
N VAL A 11 4.08 5.33 -9.40
CA VAL A 11 5.16 4.39 -9.15
C VAL A 11 6.46 5.12 -9.44
N GLU A 12 7.29 5.29 -8.43
CA GLU A 12 8.54 6.04 -8.51
C GLU A 12 9.71 5.14 -8.11
N ALA A 13 10.74 5.05 -8.95
CA ALA A 13 11.97 4.35 -8.57
C ALA A 13 12.77 5.20 -7.58
N ILE A 14 13.10 4.63 -6.42
CA ILE A 14 14.06 5.23 -5.47
C ILE A 14 15.48 4.73 -5.80
N THR A 15 15.60 3.45 -6.12
CA THR A 15 16.82 2.80 -6.61
C THR A 15 16.45 1.78 -7.70
N ASP A 16 17.43 1.11 -8.28
CA ASP A 16 17.19 0.06 -9.30
C ASP A 16 16.28 -1.09 -8.81
N THR A 17 16.19 -1.29 -7.49
CA THR A 17 15.44 -2.39 -6.87
C THR A 17 14.35 -1.94 -5.90
N VAL A 18 14.26 -0.65 -5.57
CA VAL A 18 13.29 -0.11 -4.61
C VAL A 18 12.37 0.89 -5.28
N TYR A 19 11.06 0.66 -5.16
CA TYR A 19 10.02 1.50 -5.73
C TYR A 19 9.09 2.03 -4.64
N ARG A 20 8.76 3.32 -4.71
CA ARG A 20 7.67 3.94 -3.96
C ARG A 20 6.41 3.86 -4.79
N VAL A 21 5.40 3.18 -4.27
CA VAL A 21 4.07 3.09 -4.89
C VAL A 21 3.10 3.92 -4.06
N ARG A 22 2.44 4.89 -4.70
CA ARG A 22 1.34 5.64 -4.08
C ARG A 22 0.01 5.05 -4.53
N ILE A 23 -0.86 4.78 -3.57
CA ILE A 23 -2.19 4.22 -3.79
C ILE A 23 -3.25 5.08 -3.11
N VAL A 24 -4.43 5.16 -3.71
CA VAL A 24 -5.60 5.84 -3.14
C VAL A 24 -6.74 4.82 -3.04
N PRO A 25 -7.33 4.61 -1.85
CA PRO A 25 -8.48 3.72 -1.69
C PRO A 25 -9.73 4.32 -2.35
N ASP A 26 -10.58 3.47 -2.92
CA ASP A 26 -11.84 3.91 -3.53
C ASP A 26 -12.86 4.40 -2.49
N ALA A 27 -12.64 4.09 -1.20
CA ALA A 27 -13.47 4.52 -0.08
C ALA A 27 -12.60 5.13 1.03
N ALA A 28 -13.19 6.06 1.80
CA ALA A 28 -12.54 6.63 2.97
C ALA A 28 -12.19 5.52 3.97
N PHE A 29 -10.94 5.50 4.43
CA PHE A 29 -10.44 4.54 5.39
C PHE A 29 -9.57 5.24 6.43
N SER A 30 -9.70 4.82 7.68
CA SER A 30 -8.90 5.32 8.80
C SER A 30 -7.83 4.31 9.16
N PHE A 31 -6.56 4.73 9.16
CA PHE A 31 -5.46 3.91 9.65
C PHE A 31 -4.80 4.56 10.87
N ARG A 32 -4.19 3.73 11.72
CA ARG A 32 -3.32 4.17 12.81
C ARG A 32 -1.87 3.95 12.40
N ALA A 33 -0.99 4.90 12.75
CA ALA A 33 0.45 4.74 12.57
C ALA A 33 0.92 3.44 13.24
N GLY A 34 1.76 2.67 12.55
CA GLY A 34 2.20 1.33 12.98
C GLY A 34 1.34 0.17 12.50
N GLN A 35 0.19 0.42 11.85
CA GLN A 35 -0.54 -0.63 11.12
C GLN A 35 0.10 -0.88 9.74
N TYR A 36 0.10 -2.14 9.31
CA TYR A 36 0.62 -2.58 8.02
C TYR A 36 -0.54 -3.02 7.12
N LEU A 37 -0.37 -2.82 5.82
CA LEU A 37 -1.26 -3.39 4.81
C LEU A 37 -0.71 -4.73 4.35
N MET A 38 -1.61 -5.65 4.03
CA MET A 38 -1.26 -6.83 3.26
C MET A 38 -1.69 -6.59 1.82
N VAL A 39 -0.73 -6.61 0.91
CA VAL A 39 -1.00 -6.56 -0.52
C VAL A 39 -1.43 -7.96 -0.94
N VAL A 40 -2.64 -8.07 -1.47
CA VAL A 40 -3.17 -9.31 -2.03
C VAL A 40 -2.70 -9.37 -3.49
N MET A 41 -1.70 -10.20 -3.77
CA MET A 41 -1.25 -10.45 -5.14
C MET A 41 -2.14 -11.50 -5.82
N ASP A 42 -2.65 -12.45 -5.03
CA ASP A 42 -3.62 -13.49 -5.41
C ASP A 42 -4.36 -13.98 -4.15
N GLU A 43 -5.46 -14.74 -4.28
CA GLU A 43 -6.26 -15.22 -3.14
C GLU A 43 -5.41 -15.94 -2.08
N ARG A 44 -4.34 -16.61 -2.51
CA ARG A 44 -3.39 -17.37 -1.68
C ARG A 44 -2.02 -16.70 -1.51
N ASP A 45 -1.72 -15.61 -2.21
CA ASP A 45 -0.46 -14.86 -2.07
C ASP A 45 -0.74 -13.46 -1.51
N LYS A 46 -0.51 -13.31 -0.20
CA LYS A 46 -0.65 -12.04 0.52
C LYS A 46 0.70 -11.66 1.10
N ARG A 47 1.21 -10.49 0.71
CA ARG A 47 2.54 -10.01 1.12
C ARG A 47 2.41 -8.84 2.10
N PRO A 48 3.09 -8.88 3.26
CA PRO A 48 3.07 -7.76 4.19
C PRO A 48 3.88 -6.59 3.62
N PHE A 49 3.28 -5.40 3.58
CA PHE A 49 3.97 -4.15 3.24
C PHE A 49 3.76 -3.12 4.35
N LEU A 50 4.86 -2.46 4.74
CA LEU A 50 4.83 -1.38 5.72
C LEU A 50 4.30 -0.11 5.04
N ASN A 51 3.37 0.57 5.70
CA ASN A 51 2.92 1.88 5.25
C ASN A 51 4.03 2.90 5.52
N GLY A 52 4.68 3.38 4.45
CA GLY A 52 5.54 4.55 4.52
C GLY A 52 4.68 5.80 4.63
N LEU A 53 4.70 6.47 5.78
CA LEU A 53 4.08 7.77 5.94
C LEU A 53 4.99 8.81 5.27
N ASP A 54 4.66 9.25 4.05
CA ASP A 54 5.22 10.50 3.50
C ASP A 54 4.59 11.65 4.32
N ALA A 55 5.28 12.07 5.37
CA ALA A 55 4.98 13.31 6.09
C ALA A 55 5.54 14.47 5.27
N GLY A 56 4.79 14.90 4.26
CA GLY A 56 4.96 16.19 3.60
C GLY A 56 4.32 17.30 4.41
#